data_AF-K3W899-F1
#
_entry.id   AF-K3W899-F1
#
_cell.length_a   1.000
_cell.length_b   1.000
_cell.length_c   1.000
_cell.angle_alpha   90.00
_cell.angle_beta   90.00
_cell.angle_gamma   90.00
#
_symmetry.space_group_name_H-M   'P 1'
#
loop_
_entity.id
_entity.type
_entity.pdbx_description
1 polymer ?
#
loop_
_entity_poly.entity_id
_entity_poly.type
_entity_poly.pdbx_seq_one_letter_code
_entity_poly.pdbx_strand_id
1 'polypeptide(L)'
;MREKTANLEEQIKEATTRSVNLEKELRTQHEKKSKELTAQQKKFEALVAQYKKIQKENEALQLSVAQHRTTVEALRKEANEEQRALNAEMSAANQALEEKAKALATARMRYKRDNKQLVTSLESGKKRLEQLKAKANEDAQDPLAKELKTEMDKVRALHAKLEAVRQHRLAVEEESKALFNQVVEKKADLKFKSKKKMESALSDVDQKLQSLKTEQAELSKRLAQRPEGEELRKLNARRNDIRSELGALKERRTMLLAEKRKQEGVEL
;
A
#
# COMPACT_ATOMS: atom_id res chain seq x y z
N MET A 1 -40.90 90.08 -73.26
CA MET A 1 -41.45 88.72 -72.98
C MET A 1 -40.43 87.63 -73.32
N ARG A 2 -39.94 87.51 -74.56
CA ARG A 2 -38.96 86.49 -74.96
C ARG A 2 -37.67 86.44 -74.10
N GLU A 3 -37.12 87.59 -73.75
CA GLU A 3 -35.89 87.70 -72.94
C GLU A 3 -36.09 87.25 -71.48
N LYS A 4 -37.26 87.53 -70.88
CA LYS A 4 -37.63 87.02 -69.55
C LYS A 4 -37.85 85.50 -69.56
N THR A 5 -38.43 84.96 -70.62
CA THR A 5 -38.59 83.51 -70.80
C THR A 5 -37.24 82.81 -70.94
N ALA A 6 -36.31 83.38 -71.72
CA ALA A 6 -34.96 82.85 -71.88
C ALA A 6 -34.18 82.84 -70.55
N ASN A 7 -34.23 83.93 -69.76
CA ASN A 7 -33.61 83.97 -68.43
C ASN A 7 -34.19 82.93 -67.46
N LEU A 8 -35.51 82.69 -67.49
CA LEU A 8 -36.14 81.67 -66.66
C LEU A 8 -35.74 80.25 -67.08
N GLU A 9 -35.65 79.98 -68.38
CA GLU A 9 -35.17 78.70 -68.90
C GLU A 9 -33.71 78.43 -68.52
N GLU A 10 -32.86 79.45 -68.56
CA GLU A 10 -31.45 79.35 -68.14
C GLU A 10 -31.34 79.10 -66.63
N GLN A 11 -32.12 79.80 -65.80
CA GLN A 11 -32.19 79.55 -64.36
C GLN A 11 -32.70 78.13 -64.04
N ILE A 12 -33.70 77.63 -64.76
CA ILE A 12 -34.21 76.26 -64.60
C ILE A 12 -33.13 75.24 -65.00
N LYS A 13 -32.40 75.46 -66.09
CA LYS A 13 -31.29 74.59 -66.51
C LYS A 13 -30.17 74.57 -65.48
N GLU A 14 -29.78 75.73 -64.95
CA GLU A 14 -28.78 75.82 -63.89
C GLU A 14 -29.23 75.11 -62.61
N ALA A 15 -30.47 75.35 -62.16
CA ALA A 15 -31.03 74.71 -60.98
C ALA A 15 -31.11 73.19 -61.13
N THR A 16 -31.51 72.71 -62.32
CA THR A 16 -31.56 71.27 -62.64
C THR A 16 -30.15 70.67 -62.62
N THR A 17 -29.17 71.35 -63.20
CA THR A 17 -27.77 70.89 -63.21
C THR A 17 -27.20 70.84 -61.79
N ARG A 18 -27.46 71.86 -60.97
CA ARG A 18 -27.05 71.88 -59.55
C ARG A 18 -27.73 70.76 -58.76
N SER A 19 -29.02 70.53 -58.97
CA SER A 19 -29.76 69.45 -58.33
C SER A 19 -29.20 68.07 -58.67
N VAL A 20 -28.93 67.80 -59.95
CA VAL A 20 -28.34 66.53 -60.41
C VAL A 20 -26.94 66.33 -59.83
N ASN A 21 -26.12 67.38 -59.77
CA ASN A 21 -24.78 67.30 -59.19
C ASN A 21 -24.84 67.03 -57.68
N LEU A 22 -25.71 67.73 -56.95
CA LEU A 22 -25.97 67.49 -55.52
C LEU A 22 -26.45 66.05 -55.27
N GLU A 23 -27.34 65.53 -56.11
CA GLU A 23 -27.82 64.15 -55.97
C GLU A 23 -26.69 63.14 -56.19
N LYS A 24 -25.84 63.37 -57.20
CA LYS A 24 -24.65 62.52 -57.44
C LYS A 24 -23.68 62.56 -56.25
N GLU A 25 -23.39 63.74 -55.70
CA GLU A 25 -22.54 63.89 -54.51
C GLU A 25 -23.14 63.18 -53.30
N LEU A 26 -24.44 63.35 -53.02
CA LEU A 26 -25.11 62.67 -51.91
C LEU A 26 -25.08 61.14 -52.07
N ARG A 27 -25.31 60.63 -53.28
CA ARG A 27 -25.24 59.18 -53.58
C ARG A 27 -23.83 58.63 -53.33
N THR A 28 -22.80 59.31 -53.80
CA THR A 28 -21.39 58.89 -53.58
C THR A 28 -20.99 58.95 -52.11
N GLN A 29 -21.40 59.99 -51.38
CA GLN A 29 -21.19 60.06 -49.93
C GLN A 29 -21.92 58.94 -49.18
N HIS A 30 -23.16 58.65 -49.55
CA HIS A 30 -23.94 57.57 -48.96
C HIS A 30 -23.31 56.20 -49.23
N GLU A 31 -22.85 55.95 -50.45
CA GLU A 31 -22.17 54.70 -50.81
C GLU A 31 -20.86 54.54 -50.01
N LYS A 32 -20.07 55.61 -49.86
CA LYS A 32 -18.85 55.60 -49.05
C LYS A 32 -19.15 55.29 -47.58
N LYS A 33 -20.13 55.98 -46.98
CA LYS A 33 -20.56 55.73 -45.60
C LYS A 33 -21.10 54.32 -45.40
N SER A 34 -21.85 53.79 -46.36
CA SER A 34 -22.37 52.42 -46.31
C SER A 34 -21.25 51.38 -46.29
N LYS A 35 -20.22 51.56 -47.14
CA LYS A 35 -19.02 50.71 -47.15
C LYS A 35 -18.22 50.80 -45.85
N GLU A 36 -18.04 52.00 -45.30
CA GLU A 36 -17.38 52.21 -44.01
C GLU A 36 -18.15 51.56 -42.85
N LEU A 37 -19.47 51.72 -42.79
CA LEU A 37 -20.33 51.10 -41.78
C LEU A 37 -20.24 49.58 -41.83
N THR A 38 -20.31 49.01 -43.03
CA THR A 38 -20.18 47.56 -43.24
C THR A 38 -18.82 47.05 -42.79
N ALA A 39 -17.74 47.79 -43.07
CA ALA A 39 -16.40 47.42 -42.63
C ALA A 39 -16.26 47.49 -41.09
N GLN A 40 -16.87 48.49 -40.45
CA GLN A 40 -16.88 48.60 -39.00
C GLN A 40 -17.72 47.51 -38.33
N GLN A 41 -18.89 47.17 -38.88
CA GLN A 41 -19.70 46.05 -38.40
C GLN A 41 -18.93 44.74 -38.43
N LYS A 42 -18.23 44.43 -39.54
CA LYS A 42 -17.39 43.22 -39.63
C LYS A 42 -16.27 43.20 -38.58
N LYS A 43 -15.62 44.34 -38.34
CA LYS A 43 -14.60 44.45 -37.28
C LYS A 43 -15.20 44.22 -35.89
N PHE A 44 -16.36 44.80 -35.63
CA PHE A 44 -17.06 44.64 -34.36
C PHE A 44 -17.48 43.18 -34.12
N GLU A 45 -18.05 42.52 -35.13
CA GLU A 45 -18.40 41.10 -35.06
C GLU A 45 -17.19 40.21 -34.77
N ALA A 46 -16.05 40.48 -35.43
CA ALA A 46 -14.80 39.77 -35.16
C ALA A 46 -14.32 39.98 -33.72
N LEU A 47 -14.43 41.19 -33.19
CA LEU A 47 -14.05 41.51 -31.80
C LEU A 47 -14.96 40.78 -30.80
N VAL A 48 -16.27 40.74 -31.05
CA VAL A 48 -17.25 40.01 -30.23
C VAL A 48 -16.96 38.51 -30.24
N ALA A 49 -16.60 37.94 -31.40
CA ALA A 49 -16.24 36.54 -31.51
C ALA A 49 -14.96 36.22 -30.70
N GLN A 50 -13.94 37.08 -30.78
CA GLN A 50 -12.72 36.95 -29.97
C GLN A 50 -13.01 37.07 -28.47
N TYR A 51 -13.82 38.05 -28.06
CA TYR A 51 -14.20 38.21 -26.66
C TYR A 51 -14.90 36.96 -26.11
N LYS A 52 -15.89 36.41 -26.84
CA LYS A 52 -16.57 35.19 -26.45
C LYS A 52 -15.64 33.98 -26.36
N LYS A 53 -14.62 33.90 -27.23
CA LYS A 53 -13.60 32.85 -27.18
C LYS A 53 -12.76 32.98 -25.91
N ILE A 54 -12.23 34.18 -25.63
CA ILE A 54 -11.43 34.47 -24.43
C ILE A 54 -12.24 34.21 -23.16
N GLN A 55 -13.52 34.58 -23.14
CA GLN A 55 -14.41 34.33 -22.00
C GLN A 55 -14.49 32.82 -21.68
N LYS A 56 -14.72 31.97 -22.68
CA LYS A 56 -14.76 30.52 -22.50
C LYS A 56 -13.43 29.94 -22.03
N GLU A 57 -12.33 30.43 -22.57
CA GLU A 57 -10.98 30.01 -22.14
C GLU A 57 -10.73 30.41 -20.68
N ASN A 58 -11.18 31.59 -20.26
CA ASN A 58 -11.07 32.04 -18.87
C ASN A 58 -11.91 31.18 -17.91
N GLU A 59 -13.15 30.85 -18.30
CA GLU A 59 -14.01 29.94 -17.51
C GLU A 59 -13.35 28.56 -17.34
N ALA A 60 -12.77 28.01 -18.41
CA ALA A 60 -12.03 26.75 -18.35
C ALA A 60 -10.78 26.84 -17.44
N LEU A 61 -10.02 27.94 -17.52
CA LEU A 61 -8.87 28.17 -16.65
C LEU A 61 -9.27 28.33 -15.18
N GLN A 62 -10.36 29.02 -14.88
CA GLN A 62 -10.87 29.17 -13.51
C GLN A 62 -11.25 27.82 -12.91
N LEU A 63 -11.92 26.96 -13.68
CA LEU A 63 -12.23 25.59 -13.26
C LEU A 63 -10.97 24.77 -13.00
N SER A 64 -9.98 24.85 -13.89
CA SER A 64 -8.69 24.16 -13.74
C SER A 64 -7.94 24.64 -12.48
N VAL A 65 -7.87 25.95 -12.26
CA VAL A 65 -7.22 26.53 -11.06
C VAL A 65 -7.94 26.09 -9.78
N ALA A 66 -9.27 26.04 -9.77
CA ALA A 66 -10.03 25.56 -8.62
C ALA A 66 -9.72 24.09 -8.31
N GLN A 67 -9.68 23.22 -9.34
CA GLN A 67 -9.28 21.82 -9.18
C GLN A 67 -7.86 21.69 -8.64
N HIS A 68 -6.89 22.39 -9.24
CA HIS A 68 -5.51 22.34 -8.76
C HIS A 68 -5.35 22.84 -7.33
N ARG A 69 -6.11 23.86 -6.90
CA ARG A 69 -6.11 24.30 -5.50
C ARG A 69 -6.54 23.18 -4.56
N THR A 70 -7.63 22.48 -4.87
CA THR A 70 -8.10 21.36 -4.04
C THR A 70 -7.08 20.23 -3.96
N THR A 71 -6.42 19.89 -5.07
CA THR A 71 -5.37 18.88 -5.11
C THR A 71 -4.16 19.29 -4.27
N VAL A 72 -3.71 20.55 -4.37
CA VAL A 72 -2.57 21.05 -3.60
C VAL A 72 -2.88 21.06 -2.10
N GLU A 73 -4.08 21.42 -1.69
CA GLU A 73 -4.50 21.37 -0.29
C GLU A 73 -4.54 19.95 0.25
N ALA A 74 -5.05 18.99 -0.54
CA ALA A 74 -5.04 17.58 -0.18
C ALA A 74 -3.61 17.05 0.01
N LEU A 75 -2.72 17.30 -0.94
CA LEU A 75 -1.30 16.90 -0.86
C LEU A 75 -0.57 17.54 0.33
N ARG A 76 -0.85 18.81 0.64
CA ARG A 76 -0.29 19.48 1.82
C ARG A 76 -0.75 18.84 3.12
N LYS A 77 -2.00 18.42 3.19
CA LYS A 77 -2.56 17.74 4.36
C LYS A 77 -1.90 16.36 4.54
N GLU A 78 -1.81 15.59 3.47
CA GLU A 78 -1.17 14.27 3.46
C GLU A 78 0.30 14.34 3.88
N ALA A 79 1.08 15.25 3.27
CA ALA A 79 2.48 15.45 3.64
C ALA A 79 2.68 15.84 5.12
N ASN A 80 1.77 16.67 5.67
CA ASN A 80 1.82 17.04 7.08
C ASN A 80 1.46 15.86 8.00
N GLU A 81 0.49 15.02 7.62
CA GLU A 81 0.11 13.83 8.38
C GLU A 81 1.24 12.79 8.37
N GLU A 82 1.87 12.55 7.22
CA GLU A 82 3.03 11.67 7.08
C GLU A 82 4.21 12.16 7.92
N GLN A 83 4.56 13.44 7.85
CA GLN A 83 5.64 14.01 8.66
C GLN A 83 5.36 13.86 10.16
N ARG A 84 4.10 14.03 10.58
CA ARG A 84 3.71 13.89 11.98
C ARG A 84 3.79 12.44 12.44
N ALA A 85 3.38 11.48 11.60
CA ALA A 85 3.50 10.05 11.87
C ALA A 85 4.98 9.63 11.98
N LEU A 86 5.83 10.06 11.04
CA LEU A 86 7.25 9.76 11.04
C LEU A 86 7.96 10.35 12.27
N ASN A 87 7.62 11.56 12.67
CA ASN A 87 8.15 12.17 13.89
C ASN A 87 7.74 11.39 15.16
N ALA A 88 6.49 10.90 15.22
CA ALA A 88 6.01 10.09 16.33
C ALA A 88 6.73 8.73 16.40
N GLU A 89 6.91 8.07 15.25
CA GLU A 89 7.65 6.80 15.16
C GLU A 89 9.12 6.98 15.57
N MET A 90 9.78 8.02 15.07
CA MET A 90 11.16 8.34 15.44
C MET A 90 11.30 8.63 16.93
N SER A 91 10.34 9.34 17.53
CA SER A 91 10.32 9.61 18.97
C SER A 91 10.18 8.32 19.79
N ALA A 92 9.26 7.43 19.39
CA ALA A 92 9.07 6.15 20.05
C ALA A 92 10.32 5.24 19.94
N ALA A 93 10.94 5.21 18.75
CA ALA A 93 12.17 4.46 18.52
C ALA A 93 13.32 4.98 19.40
N ASN A 94 13.47 6.30 19.51
CA ASN A 94 14.48 6.93 20.35
C ASN A 94 14.26 6.61 21.84
N GLN A 95 13.01 6.66 22.33
CA GLN A 95 12.69 6.27 23.70
C GLN A 95 13.03 4.80 23.98
N ALA A 96 12.65 3.89 23.07
CA ALA A 96 12.97 2.47 23.19
C ALA A 96 14.48 2.20 23.18
N LEU A 97 15.25 2.96 22.39
CA LEU A 97 16.71 2.88 22.38
C LEU A 97 17.32 3.39 23.70
N GLU A 98 16.79 4.48 24.26
CA GLU A 98 17.24 5.02 25.53
C GLU A 98 16.97 4.04 26.69
N GLU A 99 15.79 3.41 26.71
CA GLU A 99 15.46 2.37 27.69
C GLU A 99 16.38 1.15 27.57
N LYS A 100 16.65 0.68 26.35
CA LYS A 100 17.61 -0.40 26.11
C LYS A 100 19.02 -0.03 26.59
N ALA A 101 19.46 1.20 26.37
CA ALA A 101 20.75 1.68 26.84
C ALA A 101 20.81 1.70 28.38
N LYS A 102 19.76 2.16 29.06
CA LYS A 102 19.64 2.14 30.53
C LYS A 102 19.63 0.70 31.08
N ALA A 103 18.90 -0.21 30.44
CA ALA A 103 18.86 -1.62 30.81
C ALA A 103 20.25 -2.27 30.66
N LEU A 104 20.95 -1.99 29.56
CA LEU A 104 22.31 -2.49 29.31
C LEU A 104 23.30 -1.96 30.34
N ALA A 105 23.26 -0.66 30.66
CA ALA A 105 24.11 -0.08 31.71
C ALA A 105 23.87 -0.74 33.07
N THR A 106 22.61 -0.97 33.42
CA THR A 106 22.22 -1.66 34.66
C THR A 106 22.73 -3.11 34.68
N ALA A 107 22.59 -3.84 33.57
CA ALA A 107 23.09 -5.21 33.44
C ALA A 107 24.62 -5.27 33.57
N ARG A 108 25.34 -4.34 32.94
CA ARG A 108 26.81 -4.22 33.06
C ARG A 108 27.24 -4.00 34.51
N MET A 109 26.53 -3.14 35.25
CA MET A 109 26.83 -2.88 36.66
C MET A 109 26.58 -4.11 37.55
N ARG A 110 25.49 -4.86 37.30
CA ARG A 110 25.22 -6.13 37.98
C ARG A 110 26.31 -7.16 37.70
N TYR A 111 26.63 -7.37 36.43
CA TYR A 111 27.69 -8.29 36.02
C TYR A 111 29.03 -7.96 36.69
N LYS A 112 29.43 -6.69 36.72
CA LYS A 112 30.67 -6.26 37.38
C LYS A 112 30.65 -6.60 38.89
N ARG A 113 29.51 -6.42 39.55
CA ARG A 113 29.33 -6.75 40.98
C ARG A 113 29.40 -8.25 41.22
N ASP A 114 28.64 -9.02 40.45
CA ASP A 114 28.53 -10.46 40.58
C ASP A 114 29.89 -11.12 40.30
N ASN A 115 30.61 -10.66 39.27
CA ASN A 115 31.95 -11.13 38.98
C ASN A 115 32.92 -10.87 40.15
N LYS A 116 32.83 -9.70 40.80
CA LYS A 116 33.62 -9.41 42.01
C LYS A 116 33.29 -10.38 43.15
N GLN A 117 32.01 -10.67 43.38
CA GLN A 117 31.58 -11.63 44.40
C GLN A 117 32.04 -13.06 44.11
N LEU A 118 31.99 -13.47 42.83
CA LEU A 118 32.48 -14.77 42.39
C LEU A 118 33.98 -14.90 42.60
N VAL A 119 34.77 -13.87 42.26
CA VAL A 119 36.22 -13.86 42.52
C VAL A 119 36.52 -14.03 44.01
N THR A 120 35.85 -13.27 44.88
CA THR A 120 36.02 -13.40 46.33
C THR A 120 35.60 -14.79 46.84
N SER A 121 34.50 -15.34 46.32
CA SER A 121 34.02 -16.68 46.68
C SER A 121 35.00 -17.76 46.24
N LEU A 122 35.56 -17.66 45.03
CA LEU A 122 36.59 -18.56 44.51
C LEU A 122 37.86 -18.53 45.36
N GLU A 123 38.34 -17.34 45.75
CA GLU A 123 39.50 -17.20 46.64
C GLU A 123 39.23 -17.84 48.01
N SER A 124 38.05 -17.62 48.58
CA SER A 124 37.66 -18.25 49.85
C SER A 124 37.57 -19.78 49.74
N GLY A 125 37.06 -20.29 48.62
CA GLY A 125 36.96 -21.72 48.33
C GLY A 125 38.34 -22.35 48.16
N LYS A 126 39.25 -21.68 47.44
CA LYS A 126 40.66 -22.12 47.32
C LYS A 126 41.33 -22.23 48.69
N LYS A 127 41.18 -21.21 49.54
CA LYS A 127 41.73 -21.24 50.91
C LYS A 127 41.18 -22.40 51.73
N ARG A 128 39.86 -22.64 51.70
CA ARG A 128 39.25 -23.79 52.38
C ARG A 128 39.76 -25.13 51.84
N LEU A 129 39.94 -25.25 50.53
CA LEU A 129 40.44 -26.46 49.90
C LEU A 129 41.91 -26.73 50.26
N GLU A 130 42.74 -25.70 50.33
CA GLU A 130 44.12 -25.79 50.84
C GLU A 130 44.15 -26.22 52.31
N GLN A 131 43.30 -25.64 53.17
CA GLN A 131 43.18 -26.05 54.58
C GLN A 131 42.72 -27.50 54.74
N LEU A 132 41.76 -27.95 53.94
CA LEU A 132 41.29 -29.34 53.94
C LEU A 132 42.37 -30.29 53.43
N LYS A 133 43.16 -29.91 52.43
CA LYS A 133 44.31 -30.70 51.97
C LYS A 133 45.42 -30.80 53.01
N ALA A 134 45.70 -29.71 53.74
CA ALA A 134 46.67 -29.72 54.84
C ALA A 134 46.23 -30.68 55.96
N LYS A 135 44.97 -30.59 56.41
CA LYS A 135 44.39 -31.51 57.41
C LYS A 135 44.36 -32.96 56.94
N ALA A 136 43.95 -33.20 55.68
CA ALA A 136 43.92 -34.55 55.13
C ALA A 136 45.32 -35.18 54.93
N ASN A 137 46.39 -34.37 54.87
CA ASN A 137 47.76 -34.86 54.88
C ASN A 137 48.25 -35.19 56.30
N GLU A 138 47.79 -34.47 57.32
CA GLU A 138 48.04 -34.81 58.74
C GLU A 138 47.33 -36.12 59.12
N ASP A 139 46.08 -36.30 58.69
CA ASP A 139 45.29 -37.53 58.94
C ASP A 139 45.81 -38.76 58.16
N ALA A 140 46.70 -38.59 57.16
CA ALA A 140 47.16 -39.67 56.29
C ALA A 140 48.24 -40.59 56.90
N GLN A 141 48.71 -40.33 58.12
CA GLN A 141 49.70 -41.16 58.83
C GLN A 141 49.11 -42.30 59.67
N ASP A 142 47.77 -42.39 59.80
CA ASP A 142 47.09 -43.43 60.57
C ASP A 142 46.58 -44.57 59.66
N PRO A 143 46.87 -45.87 59.94
CA PRO A 143 46.35 -47.00 59.17
C PRO A 143 44.81 -47.08 59.12
N LEU A 144 44.07 -46.63 60.14
CA LEU A 144 42.60 -46.56 60.12
C LEU A 144 42.08 -45.49 59.15
N ALA A 145 42.85 -44.42 58.97
CA ALA A 145 42.53 -43.35 58.02
C ALA A 145 42.68 -43.82 56.55
N LYS A 146 43.53 -44.81 56.27
CA LYS A 146 43.63 -45.41 54.92
C LYS A 146 42.36 -46.18 54.55
N GLU A 147 41.85 -47.03 55.44
CA GLU A 147 40.60 -47.76 55.21
C GLU A 147 39.41 -46.80 55.06
N LEU A 148 39.32 -45.79 55.95
CA LEU A 148 38.31 -44.73 55.86
C LEU A 148 38.43 -43.94 54.56
N LYS A 149 39.65 -43.64 54.09
CA LYS A 149 39.89 -42.95 52.81
C LYS A 149 39.43 -43.79 51.62
N THR A 150 39.66 -45.10 51.61
CA THR A 150 39.12 -46.00 50.57
C THR A 150 37.60 -46.01 50.56
N GLU A 151 36.95 -46.06 51.72
CA GLU A 151 35.48 -45.99 51.80
C GLU A 151 34.94 -44.61 51.41
N MET A 152 35.61 -43.52 51.81
CA MET A 152 35.28 -42.17 51.37
C MET A 152 35.45 -41.99 49.86
N ASP A 153 36.47 -42.60 49.25
CA ASP A 153 36.67 -42.54 47.80
C ASP A 153 35.60 -43.35 47.05
N LYS A 154 35.13 -44.48 47.61
CA LYS A 154 33.94 -45.18 47.11
C LYS A 154 32.69 -44.31 47.20
N VAL A 155 32.47 -43.61 48.32
CA VAL A 155 31.35 -42.68 48.51
C VAL A 155 31.43 -41.50 47.55
N ARG A 156 32.63 -40.92 47.32
CA ARG A 156 32.84 -39.86 46.32
C ARG A 156 32.54 -40.35 44.91
N ALA A 157 32.98 -41.56 44.56
CA ALA A 157 32.69 -42.17 43.26
C ALA A 157 31.18 -42.40 43.07
N LEU A 158 30.47 -42.85 44.11
CA LEU A 158 29.02 -42.98 44.10
C LEU A 158 28.31 -41.63 43.99
N HIS A 159 28.79 -40.60 44.68
CA HIS A 159 28.25 -39.25 44.60
C HIS A 159 28.46 -38.63 43.22
N ALA A 160 29.63 -38.80 42.61
CA ALA A 160 29.90 -38.38 41.24
C ALA A 160 28.99 -39.08 40.23
N LYS A 161 28.73 -40.39 40.41
CA LYS A 161 27.75 -41.13 39.60
C LYS A 161 26.33 -40.60 39.81
N LEU A 162 25.94 -40.28 41.05
CA LEU A 162 24.62 -39.71 41.36
C LEU A 162 24.44 -38.32 40.72
N GLU A 163 25.46 -37.48 40.77
CA GLU A 163 25.47 -36.16 40.16
C GLU A 163 25.39 -36.27 38.63
N ALA A 164 26.13 -37.21 38.03
CA ALA A 164 26.04 -37.50 36.60
C ALA A 164 24.64 -37.98 36.19
N VAL A 165 23.99 -38.82 36.99
CA VAL A 165 22.59 -39.25 36.76
C VAL A 165 21.63 -38.07 36.86
N ARG A 166 21.83 -37.16 37.83
CA ARG A 166 21.03 -35.93 37.94
C ARG A 166 21.18 -35.03 36.72
N GLN A 167 22.42 -34.80 36.26
CA GLN A 167 22.69 -33.99 35.08
C GLN A 167 22.09 -34.63 33.81
N HIS A 168 22.21 -35.95 33.66
CA HIS A 168 21.56 -36.67 32.57
C HIS A 168 20.03 -36.53 32.62
N ARG A 169 19.41 -36.61 33.80
CA ARG A 169 17.96 -36.42 33.95
C ARG A 169 17.53 -35.01 33.52
N LEU A 170 18.27 -33.99 33.94
CA LEU A 170 17.99 -32.60 33.55
C LEU A 170 18.14 -32.41 32.03
N ALA A 171 19.20 -32.96 31.43
CA ALA A 171 19.40 -32.92 29.99
C ALA A 171 18.23 -33.57 29.22
N VAL A 172 17.75 -34.73 29.67
CA VAL A 172 16.57 -35.40 29.07
C VAL A 172 15.30 -34.56 29.22
N GLU A 173 15.09 -33.91 30.37
CA GLU A 173 13.95 -33.00 30.57
C GLU A 173 14.04 -31.78 29.63
N GLU A 174 15.23 -31.23 29.40
CA GLU A 174 15.46 -30.12 28.46
C GLU A 174 15.29 -30.55 27.00
N GLU A 175 15.82 -31.71 26.61
CA GLU A 175 15.61 -32.30 25.28
C GLU A 175 14.12 -32.58 25.02
N SER A 176 13.40 -33.08 26.02
CA SER A 176 11.95 -33.30 25.92
C SER A 176 11.18 -31.99 25.68
N LYS A 177 11.53 -30.91 26.39
CA LYS A 177 10.96 -29.57 26.16
C LYS A 177 11.32 -29.02 24.78
N ALA A 178 12.56 -29.19 24.35
CA ALA A 178 13.01 -28.75 23.02
C ALA A 178 12.27 -29.49 21.89
N LEU A 179 12.12 -30.81 22.01
CA LEU A 179 11.34 -31.63 21.08
C LEU A 179 9.87 -31.23 21.06
N PHE A 180 9.27 -30.97 22.24
CA PHE A 180 7.90 -30.48 22.32
C PHE A 180 7.73 -29.15 21.57
N ASN A 181 8.62 -28.18 21.82
CA ASN A 181 8.60 -26.90 21.11
C ASN A 181 8.73 -27.08 19.59
N GLN A 182 9.65 -27.94 19.15
CA GLN A 182 9.82 -28.23 17.73
C GLN A 182 8.56 -28.86 17.10
N VAL A 183 7.86 -29.75 17.82
CA VAL A 183 6.59 -30.33 17.36
C VAL A 183 5.50 -29.27 17.27
N VAL A 184 5.42 -28.36 18.24
CA VAL A 184 4.46 -27.24 18.23
C VAL A 184 4.73 -26.32 17.05
N GLU A 185 5.98 -25.93 16.82
CA GLU A 185 6.39 -25.10 15.68
C GLU A 185 6.07 -25.77 14.35
N LYS A 186 6.46 -27.04 14.16
CA LYS A 186 6.15 -27.79 12.94
C LYS A 186 4.64 -27.93 12.71
N LYS A 187 3.85 -28.09 13.77
CA LYS A 187 2.38 -28.14 13.67
C LYS A 187 1.79 -26.79 13.26
N ALA A 188 2.31 -25.68 13.79
CA ALA A 188 1.92 -24.33 13.38
C ALA A 188 2.29 -24.05 11.92
N ASP A 189 3.50 -24.42 11.49
CA ASP A 189 3.97 -24.29 10.11
C ASP A 189 3.13 -25.10 9.13
N LEU A 190 2.76 -26.34 9.47
CA LEU A 190 1.89 -27.17 8.64
C LEU A 190 0.49 -26.56 8.52
N LYS A 191 -0.08 -26.03 9.60
CA LYS A 191 -1.35 -25.30 9.57
C LYS A 191 -1.25 -24.07 8.67
N PHE A 192 -0.19 -23.29 8.78
CA PHE A 192 0.03 -22.10 7.95
C PHE A 192 0.16 -22.45 6.46
N LYS A 193 0.97 -23.46 6.12
CA LYS A 193 1.13 -23.93 4.74
C LYS A 193 -0.20 -24.46 4.16
N SER A 194 -0.98 -25.18 4.97
CA SER A 194 -2.31 -25.65 4.57
C SER A 194 -3.25 -24.48 4.28
N LYS A 195 -3.33 -23.50 5.19
CA LYS A 195 -4.17 -22.30 5.02
C LYS A 195 -3.78 -21.51 3.77
N LYS A 196 -2.49 -21.28 3.57
CA LYS A 196 -1.98 -20.56 2.39
C LYS A 196 -2.33 -21.26 1.07
N LYS A 197 -2.20 -22.59 1.00
CA LYS A 197 -2.60 -23.38 -0.19
C LYS A 197 -4.10 -23.22 -0.48
N MET A 198 -4.92 -23.24 0.57
CA MET A 198 -6.37 -23.09 0.43
C MET A 198 -6.78 -21.68 -0.02
N GLU A 199 -6.15 -20.64 0.52
CA GLU A 199 -6.36 -19.25 0.09
C GLU A 199 -5.96 -19.04 -1.38
N SER A 200 -4.84 -19.62 -1.81
CA SER A 200 -4.42 -19.59 -3.22
C SER A 200 -5.45 -20.28 -4.11
N ALA A 201 -5.93 -21.47 -3.74
CA ALA A 201 -6.92 -22.21 -4.52
C ALA A 201 -8.26 -21.45 -4.63
N LEU A 202 -8.69 -20.78 -3.57
CA LEU A 202 -9.88 -19.91 -3.59
C LEU A 202 -9.69 -18.70 -4.50
N SER A 203 -8.53 -18.04 -4.42
CA SER A 203 -8.20 -16.91 -5.29
C SER A 203 -8.22 -17.31 -6.76
N ASP A 204 -7.64 -18.44 -7.13
CA ASP A 204 -7.62 -18.92 -8.52
C ASP A 204 -9.05 -19.21 -9.04
N VAL A 205 -9.90 -19.79 -8.19
CA VAL A 205 -11.31 -20.04 -8.53
C VAL A 205 -12.09 -18.73 -8.67
N ASP A 206 -11.87 -17.76 -7.78
CA ASP A 206 -12.52 -16.44 -7.83
C ASP A 206 -12.11 -15.64 -9.08
N GLN A 207 -10.82 -15.67 -9.44
CA GLN A 207 -10.32 -15.05 -10.67
C GLN A 207 -10.95 -15.68 -11.92
N LYS A 208 -11.03 -17.02 -11.99
CA LYS A 208 -11.68 -17.71 -13.11
C LYS A 208 -13.19 -17.43 -13.19
N LEU A 209 -13.86 -17.34 -12.04
CA LEU A 209 -15.27 -16.95 -12.00
C LEU A 209 -15.48 -15.52 -12.52
N GLN A 210 -14.57 -14.59 -12.21
CA GLN A 210 -14.62 -13.23 -12.75
C GLN A 210 -14.36 -13.20 -14.25
N SER A 211 -13.32 -13.89 -14.74
CA SER A 211 -13.01 -13.92 -16.18
C SER A 211 -14.17 -14.49 -17.00
N LEU A 212 -14.77 -15.59 -16.55
CA LEU A 212 -15.91 -16.21 -17.23
C LEU A 212 -17.17 -15.35 -17.18
N LYS A 213 -17.40 -14.57 -16.11
CA LYS A 213 -18.50 -13.59 -16.06
C LYS A 213 -18.30 -12.46 -17.07
N THR A 214 -17.08 -11.95 -17.19
CA THR A 214 -16.73 -10.93 -18.19
C THR A 214 -16.91 -11.48 -19.61
N GLU A 215 -16.39 -12.68 -19.87
CA GLU A 215 -16.56 -13.36 -21.16
C GLU A 215 -18.04 -13.65 -21.47
N GLN A 216 -18.83 -14.04 -20.48
CA GLN A 216 -20.29 -14.21 -20.63
C GLN A 216 -20.98 -12.89 -21.01
N ALA A 217 -20.56 -11.77 -20.42
CA ALA A 217 -21.11 -10.46 -20.74
C ALA A 217 -20.72 -10.03 -22.17
N GLU A 218 -19.49 -10.28 -22.59
CA GLU A 218 -19.01 -10.02 -23.96
C GLU A 218 -19.73 -10.89 -25.00
N LEU A 219 -19.91 -12.19 -24.73
CA LEU A 219 -20.68 -13.09 -25.58
C LEU A 219 -22.14 -12.66 -25.69
N SER A 220 -22.74 -12.18 -24.60
CA SER A 220 -24.10 -11.66 -24.62
C SER A 220 -24.20 -10.41 -25.51
N LYS A 221 -23.20 -9.53 -25.49
CA LYS A 221 -23.11 -8.39 -26.40
C LYS A 221 -22.96 -8.82 -27.87
N ARG A 222 -22.11 -9.82 -28.16
CA ARG A 222 -21.93 -10.36 -29.52
C ARG A 222 -23.20 -11.03 -30.03
N LEU A 223 -23.88 -11.82 -29.19
CA LEU A 223 -25.17 -12.43 -29.55
C LEU A 223 -26.27 -11.39 -29.82
N ALA A 224 -26.24 -10.24 -29.13
CA ALA A 224 -27.18 -9.15 -29.37
C ALA A 224 -27.01 -8.49 -30.76
N GLN A 225 -25.85 -8.65 -31.41
CA GLN A 225 -25.61 -8.19 -32.78
C GLN A 225 -26.23 -9.09 -33.85
N ARG A 226 -26.99 -10.13 -33.45
CA ARG A 226 -27.66 -11.10 -34.33
C ARG A 226 -26.73 -11.76 -35.36
N PRO A 227 -25.63 -12.40 -34.92
CA PRO A 227 -24.79 -13.20 -35.80
C PRO A 227 -25.58 -14.39 -36.36
N GLU A 228 -25.23 -14.84 -37.56
CA GLU A 228 -25.92 -15.92 -38.28
C GLU A 228 -24.99 -17.10 -38.60
N GLY A 229 -25.57 -18.22 -39.03
CA GLY A 229 -24.81 -19.38 -39.54
C GLY A 229 -23.85 -20.01 -38.53
N GLU A 230 -22.59 -20.17 -38.94
CA GLU A 230 -21.56 -20.86 -38.17
C GLU A 230 -21.10 -20.06 -36.94
N GLU A 231 -21.10 -18.74 -37.02
CA GLU A 231 -20.72 -17.86 -35.90
C GLU A 231 -21.71 -17.97 -34.75
N LEU A 232 -23.01 -17.99 -35.05
CA LEU A 232 -24.07 -18.22 -34.06
C LEU A 232 -23.94 -19.58 -33.37
N ARG A 233 -23.55 -20.62 -34.11
CA ARG A 233 -23.30 -21.96 -33.52
C ARG A 233 -22.11 -21.92 -32.55
N LYS A 234 -21.00 -21.30 -32.95
CA LYS A 234 -19.79 -21.16 -32.10
C LYS A 234 -20.08 -20.35 -30.83
N LEU A 235 -20.80 -19.23 -30.95
CA LEU A 235 -21.16 -18.39 -29.81
C LEU A 235 -22.12 -19.11 -28.84
N ASN A 236 -23.08 -19.89 -29.34
CA ASN A 236 -23.99 -20.67 -28.49
C ASN A 236 -23.29 -21.86 -27.81
N ALA A 237 -22.37 -22.54 -28.50
CA ALA A 237 -21.53 -23.57 -27.91
C ALA A 237 -20.71 -22.99 -26.75
N ARG A 238 -19.97 -21.89 -27.01
CA ARG A 238 -19.17 -21.21 -25.98
C ARG A 238 -20.02 -20.70 -24.82
N ARG A 239 -21.23 -20.19 -25.08
CA ARG A 239 -22.18 -19.77 -24.02
C ARG A 239 -22.57 -20.94 -23.10
N ASN A 240 -22.78 -22.12 -23.66
CA ASN A 240 -23.13 -23.31 -22.89
C ASN A 240 -21.91 -23.83 -22.10
N ASP A 241 -20.72 -23.81 -22.70
CA ASP A 241 -19.46 -24.18 -22.04
C ASP A 241 -19.21 -23.28 -20.82
N ILE A 242 -19.32 -21.96 -20.99
CA ILE A 242 -19.17 -21.00 -19.89
C ILE A 242 -20.22 -21.23 -18.80
N ARG A 243 -21.47 -21.55 -19.16
CA ARG A 243 -22.51 -21.86 -18.17
C ARG A 243 -22.13 -23.11 -17.35
N SER A 244 -21.62 -24.14 -18.00
CA SER A 244 -21.15 -25.38 -17.36
C SER A 244 -19.95 -25.12 -16.45
N GLU A 245 -18.93 -24.42 -16.96
CA GLU A 245 -17.72 -24.05 -16.21
C GLU A 245 -18.04 -23.17 -15.00
N LEU A 246 -18.94 -22.19 -15.15
CA LEU A 246 -19.41 -21.36 -14.02
C LEU A 246 -20.14 -22.18 -12.96
N GLY A 247 -20.90 -23.20 -13.35
CA GLY A 247 -21.56 -24.14 -12.43
C GLY A 247 -20.54 -24.92 -11.62
N ALA A 248 -19.61 -25.58 -12.30
CA ALA A 248 -18.56 -26.38 -11.66
C ALA A 248 -17.65 -25.54 -10.76
N LEU A 249 -17.29 -24.32 -11.16
CA LEU A 249 -16.45 -23.43 -10.34
C LEU A 249 -17.19 -22.90 -9.11
N LYS A 250 -18.51 -22.65 -9.19
CA LYS A 250 -19.31 -22.28 -8.02
C LYS A 250 -19.39 -23.41 -7.00
N GLU A 251 -19.59 -24.64 -7.46
CA GLU A 251 -19.58 -25.82 -6.59
C GLU A 251 -18.21 -26.01 -5.93
N ARG A 252 -17.13 -25.94 -6.72
CA ARG A 252 -15.76 -26.02 -6.22
C ARG A 252 -15.45 -24.92 -5.20
N ARG A 253 -15.91 -23.69 -5.44
CA ARG A 253 -15.79 -22.57 -4.49
C ARG A 253 -16.50 -22.86 -3.17
N THR A 254 -17.71 -23.40 -3.23
CA THR A 254 -18.48 -23.77 -2.03
C THR A 254 -17.76 -24.85 -1.22
N MET A 255 -17.20 -25.87 -1.89
CA MET A 255 -16.41 -26.91 -1.22
C MET A 255 -15.16 -26.33 -0.55
N LEU A 256 -14.40 -25.50 -1.26
CA LEU A 256 -13.20 -24.86 -0.71
C LEU A 256 -13.51 -23.92 0.48
N LEU A 257 -14.66 -23.22 0.45
CA LEU A 257 -15.11 -22.40 1.58
C LEU A 257 -15.53 -23.26 2.78
N ALA A 258 -16.15 -24.42 2.55
CA ALA A 258 -16.48 -25.37 3.62
C ALA A 258 -15.20 -25.97 4.25
N GLU A 259 -14.22 -26.36 3.43
CA GLU A 259 -12.91 -26.81 3.91
C GLU A 259 -12.18 -25.71 4.69
N LYS A 260 -12.30 -24.44 4.27
CA LYS A 260 -11.73 -23.30 5.00
C LYS A 260 -12.32 -23.15 6.39
N ARG A 261 -13.65 -23.23 6.51
CA ARG A 261 -14.34 -23.16 7.80
C ARG A 261 -13.91 -24.29 8.74
N LYS A 262 -13.75 -25.51 8.21
CA LYS A 262 -13.20 -26.67 8.94
C LYS A 262 -11.79 -26.41 9.46
N GLN A 263 -10.91 -25.85 8.62
CA GLN A 263 -9.51 -25.57 9.02
C GLN A 263 -9.40 -24.44 10.04
N GLU A 264 -10.30 -23.46 9.99
CA GLU A 264 -10.33 -22.33 10.92
C GLU A 264 -11.03 -22.68 12.25
N GLY A 265 -11.58 -23.89 12.39
CA GLY A 265 -12.26 -24.32 13.61
C GLY A 265 -13.57 -23.57 13.87
N VAL A 266 -14.21 -23.06 12.82
CA VAL A 266 -15.44 -22.25 12.87
C VAL A 266 -16.68 -23.13 12.65
N GLU A 267 -16.58 -24.44 12.91
CA GLU A 267 -17.76 -25.31 12.95
C GLU A 267 -18.43 -25.20 14.33
N LEU A 268 -19.63 -24.62 14.33
CA LEU A 268 -20.72 -24.91 15.27
C LEU A 268 -21.44 -26.17 14.78
#